data_AF-S7VE62-F1
#
_entry.id   AF-S7VE62-F1
#
_cell.length_a   1.000
_cell.length_b   1.000
_cell.length_c   1.000
_cell.angle_alpha   90.00
_cell.angle_beta   90.00
_cell.angle_gamma   90.00
#
_symmetry.space_group_name_H-M   'P 1'
#
loop_
_entity.id
_entity.type
_entity.pdbx_description
1 polymer ?
#
loop_
_entity_poly.entity_id
_entity_poly.type
_entity_poly.pdbx_seq_one_letter_code
_entity_poly.pdbx_strand_id
1 'polypeptide(L)'
;MNKLERFLVFCSGAYLPLVKRCPGSIHQFIGIGGTVLFTAVFAGLSVGYALFTIFESIYTILAVGIVWMLMIFNLDRYIVSTLKKERNFYRN
;
A
#
# COMPACT_ATOMS: atom_id res chain seq x y z
N MET A 1 7.82 -3.22 18.34
CA MET A 1 7.31 -3.23 16.95
C MET A 1 7.61 -4.59 16.36
N ASN A 2 6.56 -5.34 16.05
CA ASN A 2 6.64 -6.62 15.39
C ASN A 2 7.04 -6.44 13.91
N LYS A 3 7.58 -7.48 13.26
CA LYS A 3 8.00 -7.41 11.84
C LYS A 3 6.87 -6.99 10.90
N LEU A 4 5.65 -7.49 11.16
CA LEU A 4 4.44 -7.13 10.43
C LEU A 4 4.10 -5.64 10.57
N GLU A 5 4.09 -5.10 11.79
CA GLU A 5 3.83 -3.67 12.02
C GLU A 5 4.84 -2.79 11.28
N ARG A 6 6.11 -3.21 11.26
CA ARG A 6 7.18 -2.50 10.53
C ARG A 6 6.95 -2.52 9.01
N PHE A 7 6.45 -3.63 8.48
CA PHE A 7 6.12 -3.78 7.07
C PHE A 7 4.88 -2.94 6.71
N LEU A 8 3.82 -2.97 7.52
CA LEU A 8 2.62 -2.17 7.31
C LEU A 8 2.90 -0.66 7.41
N VAL A 9 3.75 -0.24 8.35
CA VAL A 9 4.20 1.16 8.45
C VAL A 9 5.08 1.57 7.26
N PHE A 10 5.87 0.64 6.72
CA PHE A 10 6.62 0.89 5.48
C PHE A 10 5.69 1.01 4.27
N CYS A 11 4.65 0.16 4.19
CA CYS A 11 3.63 0.19 3.14
C CYS A 11 2.79 1.47 3.17
N SER A 12 2.50 2.04 4.34
CA SER A 12 1.77 3.31 4.44
C SER A 12 2.59 4.54 4.02
N GLY A 13 3.87 4.37 3.66
CA GLY A 13 4.75 5.47 3.30
C GLY A 13 5.15 6.38 4.47
N ALA A 14 4.90 5.96 5.71
CA ALA A 14 5.19 6.75 6.90
C ALA A 14 6.67 6.68 7.31
N TYR A 15 7.20 7.80 7.82
CA TYR A 15 8.58 7.89 8.31
C TYR A 15 8.73 7.14 9.65
N LEU A 16 9.37 5.96 9.63
CA LEU A 16 9.55 5.06 10.79
C LEU A 16 10.01 5.75 12.09
N PRO A 17 10.94 6.74 12.06
CA PRO A 17 11.36 7.45 13.27
C PRO A 17 10.27 8.32 13.91
N LEU A 18 9.33 8.83 13.11
CA LEU A 18 8.20 9.64 13.60
C LEU A 18 7.15 8.74 14.27
N VAL A 19 6.84 7.61 13.65
CA VAL A 19 5.87 6.63 14.13
C VAL A 19 6.30 6.01 15.46
N LYS A 20 7.61 5.80 15.66
CA LYS A 20 8.16 5.33 16.96
C LYS A 20 8.05 6.34 18.10
N ARG A 21 7.97 7.65 17.82
CA ARG A 21 7.88 8.69 18.87
C ARG A 21 6.46 8.89 19.40
N CYS A 22 5.43 8.44 18.67
CA CYS A 22 4.03 8.65 19.00
C CYS A 22 3.24 7.33 19.00
N PRO A 23 3.17 6.59 20.13
CA PRO A 23 2.53 5.27 20.20
C PRO A 23 1.04 5.30 19.80
N GLY A 24 0.33 6.41 20.06
CA GLY A 24 -1.08 6.56 19.67
C GLY A 24 -1.34 6.65 18.16
N SER A 25 -0.32 6.96 17.36
CA SER A 25 -0.45 7.11 15.90
C SER A 25 -0.13 5.81 15.12
N ILE A 26 0.52 4.84 15.78
CA ILE A 26 0.98 3.59 15.17
C ILE A 26 -0.18 2.79 14.59
N HIS A 27 -1.26 2.60 15.35
CA HIS A 27 -2.41 1.81 14.90
C HIS A 27 -3.11 2.43 13.67
N GLN A 28 -3.12 3.76 13.57
CA GLN A 28 -3.67 4.47 12.41
C GLN A 28 -2.81 4.23 11.16
N PHE A 29 -1.49 4.35 11.28
CA PHE A 29 -0.57 4.09 10.16
C PHE A 29 -0.54 2.61 9.74
N ILE A 30 -0.76 1.69 10.69
CA ILE A 30 -0.93 0.26 10.41
C ILE A 30 -2.22 0.04 9.60
N GLY A 31 -3.34 0.67 9.99
CA GLY A 31 -4.60 0.56 9.24
C GLY A 31 -4.48 1.07 7.80
N ILE A 32 -3.86 2.24 7.62
CA ILE A 32 -3.61 2.83 6.28
C ILE A 32 -2.68 1.94 5.46
N GLY A 33 -1.62 1.40 6.06
CA GLY A 33 -0.70 0.48 5.36
C GLY A 33 -1.37 -0.84 5.00
N GLY A 34 -2.28 -1.32 5.85
CA GLY A 34 -3.09 -2.50 5.61
C GLY A 34 -4.00 -2.35 4.40
N THR A 35 -4.73 -1.23 4.29
CA THR A 35 -5.64 -1.01 3.15
C THR A 35 -4.88 -0.97 1.82
N VAL A 36 -3.74 -0.26 1.76
CA VAL A 36 -2.88 -0.19 0.56
C VAL A 36 -2.36 -1.58 0.17
N LEU A 37 -1.97 -2.40 1.15
CA LEU A 37 -1.49 -3.76 0.89
C LEU A 37 -2.61 -4.65 0.34
N PHE A 38 -3.83 -4.53 0.88
CA PHE A 38 -4.98 -5.26 0.34
C PHE A 38 -5.29 -4.87 -1.10
N THR A 39 -5.27 -3.56 -1.45
CA THR A 39 -5.50 -3.12 -2.83
C THR A 39 -4.46 -3.71 -3.79
N ALA A 40 -3.17 -3.64 -3.42
CA ALA A 40 -2.09 -4.18 -4.24
C ALA A 40 -2.21 -5.70 -4.45
N VAL A 41 -2.60 -6.45 -3.41
CA VAL A 41 -2.82 -7.91 -3.50
C VAL A 41 -3.98 -8.23 -4.44
N PHE A 42 -5.13 -7.56 -4.29
CA PHE A 42 -6.28 -7.80 -5.17
C PHE A 42 -5.99 -7.41 -6.62
N ALA A 43 -5.28 -6.31 -6.84
CA ALA A 43 -4.84 -5.91 -8.18
C ALA A 43 -3.89 -6.95 -8.80
N GLY A 44 -2.95 -7.49 -8.02
CA GLY A 44 -2.05 -8.56 -8.44
C GLY A 44 -2.81 -9.85 -8.80
N LEU A 45 -3.81 -10.24 -8.01
CA LEU A 45 -4.66 -11.39 -8.32
C LEU A 45 -5.49 -11.17 -9.59
N SER A 46 -6.06 -9.97 -9.76
CA SER A 46 -6.86 -9.61 -10.93
C SER A 46 -6.03 -9.63 -12.22
N VAL A 47 -4.86 -9.00 -12.22
CA VAL A 47 -3.97 -8.99 -13.40
C VAL A 47 -3.35 -10.37 -13.64
N GLY A 48 -3.04 -11.13 -12.58
CA GLY A 48 -2.52 -12.49 -12.70
C GLY A 48 -3.53 -13.40 -13.39
N TYR A 49 -4.81 -13.30 -13.02
CA TYR A 49 -5.88 -14.03 -13.70
C TYR A 49 -6.05 -13.57 -15.16
N ALA A 50 -6.03 -12.26 -15.43
CA ALA A 50 -6.14 -11.73 -16.79
C ALA A 50 -4.96 -12.12 -17.69
N LEU A 51 -3.74 -12.13 -17.15
CA LEU A 51 -2.54 -12.53 -17.91
C LEU A 51 -2.50 -14.03 -18.14
N PHE A 52 -2.98 -14.84 -17.19
CA PHE A 52 -3.10 -16.29 -17.34
C PHE A 52 -4.03 -16.70 -18.49
N THR A 53 -5.05 -15.89 -18.80
CA THR A 53 -5.96 -16.18 -19.92
C THR A 53 -5.44 -15.70 -21.29
N ILE A 54 -4.44 -14.79 -21.30
CA ILE A 54 -3.95 -14.15 -22.54
C ILE A 54 -2.58 -14.70 -22.96
N PHE A 55 -1.71 -15.07 -22.02
CA PHE A 55 -0.34 -15.50 -22.29
C PHE A 55 -0.11 -16.96 -21.89
N GLU A 56 0.55 -17.75 -22.74
CA GLU A 56 1.03 -19.11 -22.38
C GLU A 56 2.36 -19.09 -21.58
N SER A 57 3.06 -17.95 -21.54
CA SER A 57 4.36 -17.84 -20.86
C SER A 57 4.22 -17.36 -19.42
N ILE A 58 4.46 -18.27 -18.47
CA ILE A 58 4.50 -18.00 -17.02
C ILE A 58 5.48 -16.88 -16.67
N TYR A 59 6.62 -16.80 -17.37
CA TYR A 59 7.62 -15.75 -17.14
C TYR A 59 7.08 -14.35 -17.45
N THR A 60 6.34 -14.21 -18.56
CA THR A 60 5.73 -12.93 -18.96
C THR A 60 4.59 -12.55 -18.01
N ILE A 61 3.76 -13.52 -17.62
CA ILE A 61 2.69 -13.33 -16.64
C ILE A 61 3.25 -12.79 -15.33
N LEU A 62 4.31 -13.41 -14.82
CA LEU A 62 4.92 -13.01 -13.55
C LEU A 62 5.56 -11.63 -13.66
N ALA A 63 6.30 -11.35 -14.75
CA ALA A 63 6.96 -10.07 -14.95
C ALA A 63 5.96 -8.91 -15.05
N VAL A 64 4.94 -9.05 -15.91
CA VAL A 64 3.92 -8.00 -16.09
C VAL A 64 3.04 -7.87 -14.84
N GLY A 65 2.69 -8.99 -14.21
CA GLY A 65 1.90 -8.98 -12.98
C GLY A 65 2.62 -8.30 -11.81
N ILE A 66 3.92 -8.55 -11.65
CA ILE A 66 4.74 -7.88 -10.63
C ILE A 66 4.83 -6.38 -10.93
N VAL A 67 5.12 -5.99 -12.17
CA VAL A 67 5.19 -4.57 -12.56
C VAL A 67 3.86 -3.86 -12.29
N TRP A 68 2.75 -4.50 -12.63
CA TRP A 68 1.40 -3.95 -12.41
C TRP A 68 1.05 -3.86 -10.92
N MET A 69 1.34 -4.89 -10.14
CA MET A 69 1.19 -4.89 -8.69
C MET A 69 2.04 -3.78 -8.05
N LEU A 70 3.28 -3.58 -8.52
CA LEU A 70 4.17 -2.52 -8.04
C LEU A 70 3.63 -1.12 -8.39
N MET A 71 3.05 -0.97 -9.58
CA MET A 71 2.46 0.29 -10.04
C MET A 71 1.29 0.71 -9.15
N ILE A 72 0.34 -0.20 -8.88
CA ILE A 72 -0.79 0.06 -7.97
C ILE A 72 -0.28 0.38 -6.57
N PHE A 73 0.64 -0.43 -6.04
CA PHE A 73 1.24 -0.17 -4.74
C PHE A 73 1.91 1.22 -4.64
N ASN A 74 2.59 1.66 -5.71
CA ASN A 74 3.22 2.97 -5.76
C ASN A 74 2.19 4.11 -5.76
N LEU A 75 1.09 3.95 -6.52
CA LEU A 75 0.02 4.94 -6.66
C LEU A 75 -0.78 5.10 -5.35
N ASP A 76 -1.18 3.98 -4.73
CA ASP A 76 -1.83 3.97 -3.42
C ASP A 76 -0.94 4.64 -2.34
N ARG A 77 0.37 4.35 -2.34
CA ARG A 77 1.32 4.99 -1.41
C ARG A 77 1.45 6.49 -1.66
N TYR A 78 1.45 6.92 -2.93
CA TYR A 78 1.49 8.33 -3.28
C TYR A 78 0.27 9.06 -2.71
N ILE A 79 -0.94 8.55 -2.95
CA ILE A 79 -2.20 9.14 -2.44
C ILE A 79 -2.12 9.33 -0.92
N VAL A 80 -1.72 8.28 -0.19
CA VAL A 80 -1.57 8.33 1.27
C VAL A 80 -0.56 9.39 1.72
N SER A 81 0.58 9.50 1.03
CA SER A 81 1.60 10.49 1.36
C SER A 81 1.17 11.93 1.08
N THR A 82 0.26 12.13 0.12
CA THR A 82 -0.27 13.46 -0.24
C THR A 82 -1.49 13.89 0.56
N LEU A 83 -2.14 12.98 1.30
CA LEU A 83 -3.26 13.29 2.17
C LEU A 83 -2.81 14.21 3.32
N LYS A 84 -2.76 15.51 3.04
CA LYS A 84 -2.55 16.55 4.03
C LYS A 84 -3.84 16.65 4.84
N LYS A 85 -3.76 16.45 6.15
CA LYS A 85 -4.88 16.68 7.06
C LYS A 85 -5.22 18.17 7.05
N GLU A 86 -6.07 18.61 6.13
CA GLU A 86 -6.72 19.91 6.22
C GLU A 86 -7.62 19.91 7.45
N ARG A 87 -7.08 20.46 8.56
CA ARG A 87 -7.86 20.80 9.75
C ARG A 87 -8.64 22.08 9.46
N ASN A 88 -9.76 21.99 8.76
CA ASN A 88 -10.73 23.10 8.64
C ASN A 88 -12.18 22.57 8.53
N PHE A 89 -12.59 21.63 9.38
CA PHE A 89 -13.98 21.12 9.31
C PHE A 89 -14.97 21.75 10.28
N TYR A 90 -14.58 22.43 11.36
CA TYR A 90 -15.54 23.18 12.18
C TYR A 90 -14.86 24.36 12.89
N ARG A 91 -14.99 25.54 12.29
CA ARG A 91 -14.92 26.82 13.00
C ARG A 91 -16.17 27.62 12.65
N ASN A 92 -17.31 27.18 13.16
CA ASN A 92 -18.40 28.03 13.63
C ASN A 92 -19.34 27.20 14.52
#